data_AF-W1EXD4-F1
#
_entry.id   AF-W1EXD4-F1
#
_cell.length_a   1.000
_cell.length_b   1.000
_cell.length_c   1.000
_cell.angle_alpha   90.00
_cell.angle_beta   90.00
_cell.angle_gamma   90.00
#
_symmetry.space_group_name_H-M   'P 1'
#
loop_
_entity.id
_entity.type
_entity.pdbx_description
1 polymer ?
#
loop_
_entity_poly.entity_id
_entity_poly.type
_entity_poly.pdbx_seq_one_letter_code
_entity_poly.pdbx_strand_id
1 'polypeptide(L)'
;MTDNANLVINTTDTSRPRLTLASGGGLDITGGKVTINGPLNFLLKGTGFLNVSNAGSELYADDLYESNSGMRHDQGYFNVSNGGKIHVKGTSRLTYTQGNVSGEGSQVNAGTFFMGVYGGYGGNQFLSVNNGGEVNAREHISLGYYDQRSDTTLVVSDGGKISAPKISLSTNSELALGAQEGSAAKAAGIIDAEKIEFVWAKTSDKKITLNHTDKKTRLFPRILSVAARAWAISMRSMARLT
;
A
#
# COMPACT_ATOMS: atom_id res chain seq x y z
N MET A 1 -25.98 16.26 -9.20
CA MET A 1 -24.50 16.33 -9.24
C MET A 1 -24.12 16.55 -10.68
N THR A 2 -23.21 17.48 -10.97
CA THR A 2 -22.63 17.61 -12.31
C THR A 2 -21.51 16.59 -12.44
N ASP A 3 -21.62 15.70 -13.43
CA ASP A 3 -20.53 14.81 -13.81
C ASP A 3 -19.27 15.65 -14.10
N ASN A 4 -18.11 15.18 -13.61
CA ASN A 4 -16.79 15.82 -13.79
C ASN A 4 -16.53 17.12 -13.01
N ALA A 5 -17.13 17.28 -11.82
CA ALA A 5 -16.78 18.39 -10.94
C ALA A 5 -15.29 18.35 -10.53
N ASN A 6 -14.66 19.52 -10.49
CA ASN A 6 -13.31 19.69 -9.97
C ASN A 6 -13.39 20.32 -8.57
N LEU A 7 -12.85 19.63 -7.56
CA LEU A 7 -12.74 20.15 -6.20
C LEU A 7 -11.27 20.46 -5.90
N VAL A 8 -10.99 21.66 -5.41
CA VAL A 8 -9.66 22.06 -4.95
C VAL A 8 -9.71 22.39 -3.46
N ILE A 9 -8.89 21.69 -2.68
CA ILE A 9 -8.69 21.90 -1.25
C ILE A 9 -7.28 22.45 -1.08
N ASN A 10 -7.16 23.70 -0.61
CA ASN A 10 -5.87 24.32 -0.31
C ASN A 10 -5.68 24.42 1.20
N THR A 11 -4.62 23.81 1.72
CA THR A 11 -4.20 23.98 3.11
C THR A 11 -2.94 24.83 3.17
N THR A 12 -3.03 25.97 3.85
CA THR A 12 -1.89 26.87 4.08
C THR A 12 -1.29 26.71 5.47
N ASP A 13 -1.98 25.98 6.35
CA ASP A 13 -1.56 25.74 7.72
C ASP A 13 -0.48 24.66 7.77
N THR A 14 0.71 25.04 8.24
CA THR A 14 1.86 24.15 8.40
C THR A 14 1.73 23.19 9.58
N SER A 15 0.73 23.37 10.45
CA SER A 15 0.40 22.46 11.56
C SER A 15 -0.07 21.06 11.10
N ARG A 16 -0.34 20.90 9.81
CA ARG A 16 -0.90 19.70 9.18
C ARG A 16 -2.29 19.36 9.74
N PRO A 17 -3.32 20.19 9.49
CA PRO A 17 -4.69 19.89 9.91
C PRO A 17 -5.12 18.52 9.38
N ARG A 18 -6.11 17.91 10.03
CA ARG A 18 -6.50 16.53 9.74
C ARG A 18 -7.95 16.44 9.25
N LEU A 19 -8.11 15.84 8.07
CA LEU A 19 -9.39 15.33 7.60
C LEU A 19 -9.57 13.89 8.08
N THR A 20 -10.65 13.64 8.82
CA THR A 20 -11.00 12.29 9.30
C THR A 20 -12.27 11.82 8.60
N LEU A 21 -12.18 10.67 7.93
CA LEU A 21 -13.32 9.97 7.37
C LEU A 21 -13.69 8.83 8.32
N ALA A 22 -14.79 9.00 9.04
CA ALA A 22 -15.29 8.05 10.04
C ALA A 22 -16.27 7.04 9.42
N SER A 23 -16.71 6.06 10.22
CA SER A 23 -17.67 5.04 9.79
C SER A 23 -18.91 5.63 9.10
N GLY A 24 -19.23 5.08 7.92
CA GLY A 24 -20.36 5.49 7.10
C GLY A 24 -20.10 6.72 6.22
N GLY A 25 -18.94 7.36 6.35
CA GLY A 25 -18.50 8.46 5.50
C GLY A 25 -17.31 8.07 4.62
N GLY A 26 -17.07 8.83 3.56
CA GLY A 26 -15.91 8.60 2.71
C GLY A 26 -15.73 9.68 1.67
N LEU A 27 -14.56 9.66 1.04
CA LEU A 27 -14.29 10.42 -0.17
C LEU A 27 -14.48 9.46 -1.33
N ASP A 28 -15.59 9.64 -2.04
CA ASP A 28 -15.95 8.85 -3.22
C ASP A 28 -15.78 9.69 -4.49
N ILE A 29 -14.75 9.39 -5.28
CA ILE A 29 -14.46 10.08 -6.54
C ILE A 29 -14.80 9.11 -7.67
N THR A 30 -16.00 9.25 -8.23
CA THR A 30 -16.54 8.42 -9.31
C THR A 30 -16.58 9.12 -10.67
N GLY A 31 -16.22 10.41 -10.69
CA GLY A 31 -15.94 11.22 -11.88
C GLY A 31 -15.35 12.58 -11.50
N GLY A 32 -14.49 13.13 -12.35
CA GLY A 32 -13.86 14.44 -12.13
C GLY A 32 -12.58 14.38 -11.30
N LYS A 33 -12.12 15.54 -10.84
CA LYS A 33 -10.80 15.68 -10.18
C LYS A 33 -10.92 16.29 -8.79
N VAL A 34 -10.21 15.71 -7.84
CA VAL A 34 -9.99 16.32 -6.52
C VAL A 34 -8.51 16.64 -6.38
N THR A 35 -8.19 17.87 -5.99
CA THR A 35 -6.81 18.31 -5.75
C THR A 35 -6.66 18.79 -4.32
N ILE A 36 -5.72 18.21 -3.57
CA ILE A 36 -5.35 18.57 -2.21
C ILE A 36 -3.95 19.18 -2.24
N ASN A 37 -3.89 20.51 -2.13
CA ASN A 37 -2.64 21.26 -2.09
C ASN A 37 -2.27 21.58 -0.64
N GLY A 38 -1.00 21.41 -0.30
CA GLY A 38 -0.48 21.67 1.04
C GLY A 38 -0.59 20.48 2.00
N PRO A 39 -0.10 20.65 3.23
CA PRO A 39 0.02 19.55 4.18
C PRO A 39 -1.32 19.26 4.87
N LEU A 40 -2.12 18.35 4.30
CA LEU A 40 -3.33 17.83 4.94
C LEU A 40 -3.07 16.40 5.43
N ASN A 41 -3.28 16.17 6.73
CA ASN A 41 -3.29 14.82 7.26
C ASN A 41 -4.62 14.14 6.94
N PHE A 42 -4.58 12.85 6.61
CA PHE A 42 -5.74 12.07 6.21
C PHE A 42 -5.85 10.83 7.08
N LEU A 43 -7.03 10.60 7.65
CA LEU A 43 -7.29 9.50 8.56
C LEU A 43 -8.57 8.77 8.15
N LEU A 44 -8.45 7.47 7.89
CA LEU A 44 -9.58 6.57 7.72
C LEU A 44 -9.86 5.88 9.06
N LYS A 45 -11.12 5.84 9.50
CA LYS A 45 -11.53 5.20 10.74
C LYS A 45 -12.81 4.38 10.55
N GLY A 46 -12.85 3.19 11.13
CA GLY A 46 -14.04 2.34 11.03
C GLY A 46 -14.32 2.02 9.56
N THR A 47 -15.58 2.16 9.12
CA THR A 47 -15.93 1.97 7.70
C THR A 47 -15.63 3.18 6.81
N GLY A 48 -14.80 4.13 7.30
CA GLY A 48 -14.33 5.27 6.53
C GLY A 48 -13.54 4.84 5.29
N PHE A 49 -13.79 5.48 4.15
CA PHE A 49 -13.19 5.05 2.88
C PHE A 49 -12.63 6.18 2.02
N LEU A 50 -11.60 5.84 1.25
CA LEU A 50 -11.14 6.60 0.09
C LEU A 50 -11.32 5.71 -1.15
N ASN A 51 -12.25 6.11 -2.02
CA ASN A 51 -12.54 5.42 -3.27
C ASN A 51 -12.28 6.35 -4.45
N VAL A 52 -11.46 5.92 -5.40
CA VAL A 52 -11.28 6.59 -6.70
C VAL A 52 -11.55 5.59 -7.79
N SER A 53 -12.68 5.72 -8.47
CA SER A 53 -13.16 4.69 -9.40
C SER A 53 -13.64 5.28 -10.71
N ASN A 54 -13.54 4.48 -11.77
CA ASN A 54 -13.87 4.83 -13.15
C ASN A 54 -12.82 5.71 -13.84
N ALA A 55 -12.72 5.54 -15.16
CA ALA A 55 -11.88 6.39 -15.99
C ALA A 55 -12.33 7.85 -15.90
N GLY A 56 -11.36 8.77 -15.76
CA GLY A 56 -11.62 10.20 -15.59
C GLY A 56 -11.77 10.67 -14.13
N SER A 57 -11.72 9.74 -13.17
CA SER A 57 -11.67 10.03 -11.73
C SER A 57 -10.25 10.12 -11.23
N GLU A 58 -9.86 11.30 -10.73
CA GLU A 58 -8.49 11.54 -10.32
C GLU A 58 -8.40 12.26 -8.97
N LEU A 59 -7.51 11.78 -8.10
CA LEU A 59 -7.09 12.47 -6.88
C LEU A 59 -5.65 12.93 -7.02
N TYR A 60 -5.39 14.21 -6.85
CA TYR A 60 -4.07 14.80 -6.74
C TYR A 60 -3.84 15.24 -5.29
N ALA A 61 -2.68 14.93 -4.74
CA ALA A 61 -2.30 15.36 -3.40
C ALA A 61 -0.79 15.64 -3.32
N ASP A 62 -0.40 16.66 -2.56
CA ASP A 62 1.01 16.85 -2.21
C ASP A 62 1.51 15.67 -1.36
N ASP A 63 0.75 15.30 -0.32
CA ASP A 63 0.93 14.08 0.48
C ASP A 63 -0.42 13.47 0.81
N LEU A 64 -0.48 12.14 0.93
CA LEU A 64 -1.60 11.43 1.58
C LEU A 64 -1.06 10.81 2.86
N TYR A 65 -1.06 11.56 3.94
CA TYR A 65 -0.28 11.21 5.13
C TYR A 65 -1.15 11.07 6.36
N GLU A 66 -1.01 9.95 7.06
CA GLU A 66 -1.59 9.77 8.37
C GLU A 66 -0.56 10.01 9.48
N SER A 67 -0.82 11.05 10.27
CA SER A 67 0.04 11.46 11.38
C SER A 67 -0.14 10.66 12.67
N ASN A 68 -1.15 9.79 12.74
CA ASN A 68 -1.52 9.10 13.99
C ASN A 68 -1.34 7.58 13.91
N SER A 69 -0.30 7.09 13.22
CA SER A 69 -0.08 5.66 12.96
C SER A 69 0.28 4.80 14.19
N GLY A 70 0.10 5.29 15.41
CA GLY A 70 0.42 4.57 16.66
C GLY A 70 -0.80 4.13 17.47
N MET A 71 -2.00 4.42 16.97
CA MET A 71 -3.27 4.06 17.62
C MET A 71 -3.87 2.83 16.97
N ARG A 72 -4.84 2.20 17.63
CA ARG A 72 -5.60 1.12 17.00
C ARG A 72 -6.49 1.69 15.90
N HIS A 73 -6.15 1.40 14.65
CA HIS A 73 -6.95 1.72 13.47
C HIS A 73 -7.86 0.53 13.21
N ASP A 74 -8.95 0.45 13.98
CA ASP A 74 -10.00 -0.52 13.71
C ASP A 74 -10.74 -0.10 12.43
N GLN A 75 -10.18 -0.47 11.28
CA GLN A 75 -10.75 -0.39 9.93
C GLN A 75 -10.52 0.91 9.15
N GLY A 76 -10.59 0.75 7.83
CA GLY A 76 -10.54 1.77 6.79
C GLY A 76 -10.41 1.10 5.43
N TYR A 77 -11.06 1.65 4.40
CA TYR A 77 -11.05 1.08 3.05
C TYR A 77 -10.37 2.02 2.05
N PHE A 78 -9.42 1.48 1.30
CA PHE A 78 -8.72 2.18 0.23
C PHE A 78 -9.00 1.47 -1.09
N ASN A 79 -9.55 2.17 -2.07
CA ASN A 79 -9.82 1.55 -3.38
C ASN A 79 -9.50 2.49 -4.53
N VAL A 80 -8.80 1.94 -5.50
CA VAL A 80 -8.58 2.56 -6.81
C VAL A 80 -8.97 1.54 -7.87
N SER A 81 -10.00 1.83 -8.64
CA SER A 81 -10.58 0.81 -9.53
C SER A 81 -11.09 1.34 -10.86
N ASN A 82 -11.23 0.44 -11.83
CA ASN A 82 -11.87 0.70 -13.12
C ASN A 82 -11.32 1.94 -13.86
N GLY A 83 -10.02 2.21 -13.78
CA GLY A 83 -9.38 3.35 -14.45
C GLY A 83 -9.21 4.61 -13.59
N GLY A 84 -9.62 4.58 -12.32
CA GLY A 84 -9.41 5.67 -11.37
C GLY A 84 -7.93 5.87 -11.03
N LYS A 85 -7.52 7.10 -10.72
CA LYS A 85 -6.09 7.40 -10.48
C LYS A 85 -5.85 8.27 -9.26
N ILE A 86 -4.80 7.94 -8.52
CA ILE A 86 -4.28 8.76 -7.43
C ILE A 86 -2.86 9.18 -7.79
N HIS A 87 -2.57 10.47 -7.62
CA HIS A 87 -1.28 11.09 -7.86
C HIS A 87 -0.83 11.82 -6.60
N VAL A 88 0.17 11.27 -5.92
CA VAL A 88 0.77 11.83 -4.71
C VAL A 88 2.18 12.33 -5.03
N LYS A 89 2.43 13.63 -4.89
CA LYS A 89 3.76 14.20 -5.20
C LYS A 89 4.84 13.68 -4.27
N GLY A 90 4.54 13.66 -2.97
CA GLY A 90 5.40 13.20 -1.89
C GLY A 90 5.07 11.79 -1.45
N THR A 91 4.65 11.64 -0.20
CA THR A 91 4.44 10.33 0.45
C THR A 91 2.97 9.96 0.51
N SER A 92 2.64 8.78 0.00
CA SER A 92 1.41 8.08 0.33
C SER A 92 1.67 7.17 1.53
N ARG A 93 1.12 7.53 2.69
CA ARG A 93 1.18 6.82 3.96
C ARG A 93 -0.21 6.89 4.61
N LEU A 94 -1.15 6.17 4.04
CA LEU A 94 -2.48 6.00 4.62
C LEU A 94 -2.50 4.69 5.43
N THR A 95 -3.12 4.69 6.61
CA THR A 95 -3.46 3.44 7.30
C THR A 95 -4.86 3.02 6.88
N TYR A 96 -4.97 1.79 6.41
CA TYR A 96 -6.21 1.10 6.10
C TYR A 96 -6.03 -0.38 6.40
N THR A 97 -7.12 -1.06 6.69
CA THR A 97 -7.08 -2.52 6.91
C THR A 97 -7.32 -3.29 5.63
N GLN A 98 -7.97 -2.68 4.64
CA GLN A 98 -8.29 -3.30 3.36
C GLN A 98 -8.07 -2.30 2.22
N GLY A 99 -7.16 -2.64 1.34
CA GLY A 99 -6.79 -1.87 0.17
C GLY A 99 -6.94 -2.69 -1.11
N ASN A 100 -7.37 -2.04 -2.19
CA ASN A 100 -7.44 -2.66 -3.52
C ASN A 100 -7.07 -1.65 -4.61
N VAL A 101 -6.17 -2.05 -5.51
CA VAL A 101 -5.89 -1.35 -6.78
C VAL A 101 -6.12 -2.36 -7.90
N SER A 102 -7.21 -2.19 -8.65
CA SER A 102 -7.71 -3.23 -9.56
C SER A 102 -8.28 -2.67 -10.85
N GLY A 103 -8.10 -3.40 -11.95
CA GLY A 103 -8.64 -3.03 -13.25
C GLY A 103 -7.66 -2.19 -14.06
N GLU A 104 -7.70 -2.39 -15.37
CA GLU A 104 -6.83 -1.70 -16.30
C GLU A 104 -6.96 -0.17 -16.19
N GLY A 105 -5.82 0.53 -16.18
CA GLY A 105 -5.75 1.97 -16.02
C GLY A 105 -5.91 2.48 -14.58
N SER A 106 -6.21 1.62 -13.61
CA SER A 106 -6.27 1.98 -12.19
C SER A 106 -4.86 2.17 -11.63
N GLN A 107 -4.56 3.34 -11.08
CA GLN A 107 -3.19 3.68 -10.71
C GLN A 107 -3.08 4.42 -9.39
N VAL A 108 -2.09 4.05 -8.59
CA VAL A 108 -1.58 4.86 -7.48
C VAL A 108 -0.15 5.24 -7.81
N ASN A 109 0.09 6.52 -8.07
CA ASN A 109 1.39 7.07 -8.37
C ASN A 109 1.84 7.92 -7.18
N ALA A 110 3.00 7.64 -6.61
CA ALA A 110 3.54 8.37 -5.46
C ALA A 110 5.02 8.70 -5.61
N GLY A 111 5.52 9.71 -4.89
CA GLY A 111 6.96 9.83 -4.65
C GLY A 111 7.47 8.64 -3.84
N THR A 112 6.82 8.42 -2.69
CA THR A 112 7.01 7.25 -1.82
C THR A 112 5.67 6.60 -1.54
N PHE A 113 5.60 5.27 -1.60
CA PHE A 113 4.43 4.52 -1.17
C PHE A 113 4.75 3.71 0.09
N PHE A 114 4.00 3.94 1.16
CA PHE A 114 4.25 3.35 2.47
C PHE A 114 2.99 2.65 2.99
N MET A 115 3.15 1.41 3.43
CA MET A 115 2.16 0.67 4.22
C MET A 115 2.79 0.29 5.56
N GLY A 116 2.05 0.38 6.66
CA GLY A 116 2.51 -0.04 7.98
C GLY A 116 2.07 0.87 9.13
N VAL A 117 2.22 0.37 10.36
CA VAL A 117 1.79 1.02 11.61
C VAL A 117 2.98 1.17 12.56
N TYR A 118 3.18 2.35 13.14
CA TYR A 118 4.32 2.63 14.01
C TYR A 118 4.11 2.12 15.44
N GLY A 119 5.08 1.37 15.98
CA GLY A 119 5.23 1.03 17.41
C GLY A 119 4.19 0.09 18.05
N GLY A 120 2.89 0.40 17.93
CA GLY A 120 1.78 -0.34 18.53
C GLY A 120 1.10 -1.34 17.59
N TYR A 121 0.13 -2.12 18.10
CA TYR A 121 -0.79 -2.87 17.24
C TYR A 121 -1.88 -1.91 16.75
N GLY A 122 -1.80 -1.52 15.49
CA GLY A 122 -2.71 -0.58 14.84
C GLY A 122 -3.72 -1.22 13.90
N GLY A 123 -3.72 -2.54 13.79
CA GLY A 123 -4.52 -3.30 12.82
C GLY A 123 -3.68 -3.76 11.63
N ASN A 124 -3.96 -4.98 11.16
CA ASN A 124 -3.27 -5.57 10.02
C ASN A 124 -3.64 -4.81 8.74
N GLN A 125 -2.61 -4.41 7.98
CA GLN A 125 -2.78 -3.73 6.70
C GLN A 125 -2.67 -4.74 5.56
N PHE A 126 -3.59 -4.62 4.61
CA PHE A 126 -3.63 -5.46 3.43
C PHE A 126 -3.88 -4.61 2.19
N LEU A 127 -3.07 -4.77 1.15
CA LEU A 127 -3.30 -4.20 -0.17
C LEU A 127 -3.19 -5.30 -1.23
N SER A 128 -4.23 -5.43 -2.04
CA SER A 128 -4.17 -6.21 -3.28
C SER A 128 -3.99 -5.28 -4.48
N VAL A 129 -2.97 -5.56 -5.29
CA VAL A 129 -2.77 -4.97 -6.61
C VAL A 129 -3.00 -6.07 -7.65
N ASN A 130 -4.08 -5.98 -8.40
CA ASN A 130 -4.54 -7.07 -9.25
C ASN A 130 -5.21 -6.61 -10.54
N ASN A 131 -5.52 -7.55 -11.44
CA ASN A 131 -6.34 -7.32 -12.63
C ASN A 131 -5.88 -6.10 -13.47
N GLY A 132 -4.56 -5.93 -13.64
CA GLY A 132 -3.99 -4.80 -14.39
C GLY A 132 -3.91 -3.46 -13.63
N GLY A 133 -4.28 -3.42 -12.35
CA GLY A 133 -4.05 -2.26 -11.49
C GLY A 133 -2.57 -2.06 -11.16
N GLU A 134 -2.16 -0.82 -10.91
CA GLU A 134 -0.76 -0.46 -10.73
C GLU A 134 -0.49 0.42 -9.50
N VAL A 135 0.60 0.12 -8.79
CA VAL A 135 1.17 1.01 -7.76
C VAL A 135 2.61 1.37 -8.15
N ASN A 136 2.84 2.65 -8.42
CA ASN A 136 4.12 3.16 -8.89
C ASN A 136 4.67 4.16 -7.88
N ALA A 137 5.86 3.92 -7.34
CA ALA A 137 6.57 4.86 -6.50
C ALA A 137 7.87 5.32 -7.17
N ARG A 138 8.07 6.64 -7.28
CA ARG A 138 9.26 7.21 -7.93
C ARG A 138 10.55 6.93 -7.16
N GLU A 139 10.47 6.81 -5.84
CA GLU A 139 11.64 6.67 -4.96
C GLU A 139 11.68 5.29 -4.30
N HIS A 140 10.63 4.94 -3.54
CA HIS A 140 10.56 3.65 -2.86
C HIS A 140 9.15 3.21 -2.48
N ILE A 141 8.96 1.89 -2.42
CA ILE A 141 7.86 1.24 -1.72
C ILE A 141 8.38 0.71 -0.38
N SER A 142 7.72 1.02 0.72
CA SER A 142 8.09 0.53 2.05
C SER A 142 6.92 -0.19 2.70
N LEU A 143 7.17 -1.42 3.13
CA LEU A 143 6.21 -2.25 3.85
C LEU A 143 6.69 -2.38 5.30
N GLY A 144 5.84 -1.95 6.22
CA GLY A 144 6.03 -2.04 7.65
C GLY A 144 7.01 -1.05 8.25
N TYR A 145 6.84 -0.80 9.56
CA TYR A 145 7.89 -0.21 10.39
C TYR A 145 8.86 -1.27 10.91
N TYR A 146 10.08 -0.84 11.22
CA TYR A 146 11.13 -1.71 11.75
C TYR A 146 10.71 -2.43 13.06
N ASP A 147 9.83 -1.85 13.87
CA ASP A 147 9.39 -2.37 15.17
C ASP A 147 7.89 -2.69 15.27
N GLN A 148 7.13 -2.64 14.17
CA GLN A 148 5.67 -2.83 14.20
C GLN A 148 5.22 -4.16 14.82
N ARG A 149 4.01 -4.15 15.37
CA ARG A 149 3.32 -5.38 15.85
C ARG A 149 2.27 -5.89 14.87
N SER A 150 1.75 -5.03 14.02
CA SER A 150 0.75 -5.38 13.00
C SER A 150 1.38 -6.02 11.77
N ASP A 151 0.62 -6.85 11.08
CA ASP A 151 1.03 -7.40 9.79
C ASP A 151 0.81 -6.37 8.67
N THR A 152 1.70 -6.38 7.68
CA THR A 152 1.58 -5.58 6.46
C THR A 152 1.74 -6.48 5.25
N THR A 153 0.66 -6.71 4.51
CA THR A 153 0.68 -7.59 3.35
C THR A 153 0.39 -6.81 2.07
N LEU A 154 1.31 -6.88 1.11
CA LEU A 154 1.13 -6.42 -0.26
C LEU A 154 1.10 -7.62 -1.20
N VAL A 155 -0.06 -7.87 -1.81
CA VAL A 155 -0.25 -8.94 -2.81
C VAL A 155 -0.29 -8.34 -4.20
N VAL A 156 0.51 -8.88 -5.11
CA VAL A 156 0.55 -8.51 -6.53
C VAL A 156 0.17 -9.72 -7.37
N SER A 157 -0.99 -9.70 -8.01
CA SER A 157 -1.60 -10.89 -8.62
C SER A 157 -2.31 -10.58 -9.92
N ASP A 158 -2.67 -11.59 -10.70
CA ASP A 158 -3.56 -11.48 -11.87
C ASP A 158 -3.22 -10.31 -12.81
N GLY A 159 -1.93 -10.16 -13.14
CA GLY A 159 -1.43 -9.10 -14.02
C GLY A 159 -1.34 -7.70 -13.40
N GLY A 160 -1.66 -7.52 -12.12
CA GLY A 160 -1.35 -6.29 -11.39
C GLY A 160 0.16 -6.03 -11.34
N LYS A 161 0.56 -4.77 -11.22
CA LYS A 161 1.96 -4.35 -11.23
C LYS A 161 2.30 -3.44 -10.06
N ILE A 162 3.47 -3.63 -9.46
CA ILE A 162 4.10 -2.61 -8.63
C ILE A 162 5.46 -2.21 -9.22
N SER A 163 5.81 -0.93 -9.10
CA SER A 163 7.06 -0.40 -9.64
C SER A 163 7.72 0.59 -8.67
N ALA A 164 9.00 0.39 -8.36
CA ALA A 164 9.82 1.37 -7.64
C ALA A 164 11.31 1.05 -7.76
N PRO A 165 12.23 2.04 -7.74
CA PRO A 165 13.66 1.74 -7.70
C PRO A 165 14.04 0.82 -6.53
N LYS A 166 13.38 1.01 -5.38
CA LYS A 166 13.62 0.23 -4.17
C LYS A 166 12.33 -0.22 -3.50
N ILE A 167 12.29 -1.47 -3.05
CA ILE A 167 11.25 -2.00 -2.17
C ILE A 167 11.90 -2.41 -0.84
N SER A 168 11.42 -1.89 0.27
CA SER A 168 11.90 -2.23 1.61
C SER A 168 10.82 -3.01 2.36
N LEU A 169 11.16 -4.19 2.84
CA LEU A 169 10.29 -4.99 3.70
C LEU A 169 10.80 -4.93 5.13
N SER A 170 9.92 -4.56 6.05
CA SER A 170 10.22 -4.53 7.47
C SER A 170 9.62 -5.70 8.23
N THR A 171 9.79 -5.69 9.55
CA THR A 171 9.09 -6.58 10.50
C THR A 171 7.64 -6.85 10.09
N ASN A 172 7.19 -8.11 10.20
CA ASN A 172 5.81 -8.55 9.95
C ASN A 172 5.27 -8.10 8.58
N SER A 173 6.16 -8.01 7.59
CA SER A 173 5.78 -7.61 6.24
C SER A 173 5.82 -8.81 5.30
N GLU A 174 4.83 -8.86 4.42
CA GLU A 174 4.71 -9.84 3.36
C GLU A 174 4.57 -9.14 2.02
N LEU A 175 5.45 -9.49 1.09
CA LEU A 175 5.29 -9.17 -0.33
C LEU A 175 5.03 -10.47 -1.07
N ALA A 176 3.82 -10.60 -1.61
CA ALA A 176 3.34 -11.83 -2.21
C ALA A 176 3.05 -11.64 -3.70
N LEU A 177 3.64 -12.48 -4.55
CA LEU A 177 3.29 -12.60 -5.96
C LEU A 177 2.24 -13.72 -6.11
N GLY A 178 1.03 -13.33 -6.47
CA GLY A 178 -0.11 -14.22 -6.68
C GLY A 178 -1.04 -14.28 -5.48
N ALA A 179 -0.58 -14.72 -4.32
CA ALA A 179 -1.45 -14.83 -3.15
C ALA A 179 -0.69 -14.73 -1.84
N GLN A 180 -1.37 -14.15 -0.84
CA GLN A 180 -0.91 -14.16 0.55
C GLN A 180 -0.66 -15.60 1.03
N GLU A 181 0.31 -15.79 1.92
CA GLU A 181 0.55 -17.05 2.60
C GLU A 181 -0.73 -17.59 3.25
N GLY A 182 -0.97 -18.89 3.07
CA GLY A 182 -2.18 -19.56 3.55
C GLY A 182 -3.42 -19.34 2.69
N SER A 183 -3.38 -18.45 1.69
CA SER A 183 -4.48 -18.24 0.75
C SER A 183 -4.34 -19.11 -0.52
N ALA A 184 -5.45 -19.29 -1.24
CA ALA A 184 -5.46 -19.99 -2.52
C ALA A 184 -4.56 -19.26 -3.54
N ALA A 185 -3.73 -20.04 -4.25
CA ALA A 185 -2.81 -19.52 -5.25
C ALA A 185 -3.57 -18.86 -6.42
N LYS A 186 -3.10 -17.68 -6.86
CA LYS A 186 -3.55 -16.99 -8.08
C LYS A 186 -2.42 -16.82 -9.08
N ALA A 187 -2.70 -16.27 -10.26
CA ALA A 187 -1.65 -15.92 -11.19
C ALA A 187 -0.77 -14.83 -10.58
N ALA A 188 0.55 -14.94 -10.76
CA ALA A 188 1.48 -13.93 -10.26
C ALA A 188 1.28 -12.60 -10.99
N GLY A 189 1.43 -11.49 -10.27
CA GLY A 189 1.57 -10.17 -10.87
C GLY A 189 3.04 -9.82 -11.15
N ILE A 190 3.30 -8.54 -11.40
CA ILE A 190 4.61 -8.02 -11.82
C ILE A 190 5.20 -7.14 -10.72
N ILE A 191 6.44 -7.43 -10.34
CA ILE A 191 7.24 -6.56 -9.48
C ILE A 191 8.39 -6.02 -10.31
N ASP A 192 8.42 -4.71 -10.47
CA ASP A 192 9.43 -3.96 -11.21
C ASP A 192 10.26 -3.14 -10.22
N ALA A 193 11.39 -3.68 -9.78
CA ALA A 193 12.26 -3.02 -8.83
C ALA A 193 13.74 -3.36 -9.05
N GLU A 194 14.60 -2.36 -8.89
CA GLU A 194 16.06 -2.55 -8.98
C GLU A 194 16.60 -3.25 -7.73
N LYS A 195 15.99 -2.98 -6.57
CA LYS A 195 16.43 -3.50 -5.28
C LYS A 195 15.26 -3.85 -4.38
N ILE A 196 15.31 -5.03 -3.78
CA ILE A 196 14.48 -5.42 -2.63
C ILE A 196 15.39 -5.56 -1.41
N GLU A 197 15.09 -4.84 -0.33
CA GLU A 197 15.84 -4.89 0.93
C GLU A 197 14.96 -5.28 2.12
N PHE A 198 15.61 -5.76 3.17
CA PHE A 198 14.96 -6.24 4.39
C PHE A 198 15.48 -5.42 5.59
N VAL A 199 14.58 -4.84 6.38
CA VAL A 199 14.90 -3.91 7.47
C VAL A 199 14.18 -4.32 8.76
N TRP A 200 14.88 -4.65 9.85
CA TRP A 200 14.18 -5.06 11.09
C TRP A 200 14.90 -4.59 12.36
N ALA A 201 14.14 -4.35 13.42
CA ALA A 201 14.67 -4.25 14.79
C ALA A 201 13.86 -5.11 15.77
N LYS A 202 14.59 -5.91 16.58
CA LYS A 202 14.13 -6.88 17.60
C LYS A 202 13.39 -8.10 17.02
N THR A 203 13.71 -9.31 17.49
CA THR A 203 13.52 -10.55 16.70
C THR A 203 13.20 -11.82 17.51
N SER A 204 12.22 -11.81 18.44
CA SER A 204 11.76 -13.12 18.95
C SER A 204 10.78 -13.81 17.98
N ASP A 205 9.84 -13.07 17.38
CA ASP A 205 8.67 -13.70 16.71
C ASP A 205 8.27 -13.04 15.36
N LYS A 206 9.19 -12.33 14.70
CA LYS A 206 8.87 -11.49 13.53
C LYS A 206 9.30 -12.16 12.21
N LYS A 207 8.45 -12.06 11.19
CA LYS A 207 8.64 -12.73 9.88
C LYS A 207 8.72 -11.72 8.74
N ILE A 208 9.55 -12.05 7.74
CA ILE A 208 9.45 -11.46 6.41
C ILE A 208 9.20 -12.57 5.40
N THR A 209 8.15 -12.42 4.61
CA THR A 209 7.73 -13.41 3.61
C THR A 209 7.86 -12.81 2.22
N LEU A 210 8.61 -13.51 1.35
CA LEU A 210 8.50 -13.39 -0.10
C LEU A 210 7.81 -14.64 -0.63
N ASN A 211 6.61 -14.49 -1.18
CA ASN A 211 5.81 -15.59 -1.69
C ASN A 211 5.65 -15.48 -3.21
N HIS A 212 5.68 -16.59 -3.94
CA HIS A 212 5.34 -16.60 -5.36
C HIS A 212 4.61 -17.88 -5.78
N THR A 213 3.68 -17.75 -6.72
CA THR A 213 2.92 -18.88 -7.29
C THR A 213 3.45 -19.32 -8.68
N ASP A 214 4.32 -18.53 -9.30
CA ASP A 214 4.85 -18.80 -10.64
C ASP A 214 6.22 -19.52 -10.59
N LYS A 215 6.35 -20.62 -11.34
CA LYS A 215 7.58 -21.41 -11.48
C LYS A 215 8.70 -20.66 -12.23
N LYS A 216 8.38 -19.59 -12.96
CA LYS A 216 9.33 -18.80 -13.77
C LYS A 216 9.84 -17.55 -13.06
N THR A 217 9.33 -17.22 -11.88
CA THR A 217 9.78 -16.06 -11.11
C THR A 217 11.27 -16.21 -10.77
N ARG A 218 12.08 -15.24 -11.19
CA ARG A 218 13.50 -15.14 -10.81
C ARG A 218 13.65 -14.05 -9.75
N LEU A 219 13.89 -14.46 -8.51
CA LEU A 219 14.18 -13.54 -7.40
C LEU A 219 15.70 -13.45 -7.23
N PHE A 220 16.25 -12.24 -7.31
CA PHE A 220 17.66 -11.95 -6.99
C PHE A 220 17.74 -11.00 -5.77
N PRO A 221 17.40 -11.46 -4.56
CA PRO A 221 17.43 -10.60 -3.38
C PRO A 221 18.87 -10.25 -3.00
N ARG A 222 19.16 -8.97 -2.77
CA ARG A 222 20.40 -8.50 -2.13
C ARG A 222 20.10 -8.15 -0.68
N ILE A 223 20.41 -9.07 0.23
CA ILE A 223 20.20 -8.89 1.67
C ILE A 223 21.31 -7.97 2.24
N LEU A 224 20.95 -6.77 2.71
CA LEU A 224 21.84 -5.95 3.55
C LEU A 224 21.42 -6.13 5.02
N SER A 225 22.32 -6.64 5.85
CA SER A 225 22.09 -6.83 7.29
C SER A 225 22.63 -5.65 8.11
N VAL A 226 21.90 -5.24 9.17
CA VAL A 226 22.41 -4.25 10.15
C VAL A 226 22.57 -4.84 11.57
N ALA A 227 22.15 -6.08 11.85
CA ALA A 227 22.45 -6.73 13.13
C ALA A 227 22.36 -8.27 13.07
N ALA A 228 23.32 -8.95 13.71
CA ALA A 228 23.45 -10.40 13.75
C ALA A 228 22.69 -11.01 14.96
N ARG A 229 21.70 -11.90 14.70
CA ARG A 229 21.40 -13.16 15.42
C ARG A 229 19.99 -13.71 15.03
N ALA A 230 19.94 -15.04 14.82
CA ALA A 230 18.79 -15.94 14.54
C ALA A 230 17.76 -15.48 13.47
N TRP A 231 17.67 -16.24 12.37
CA TRP A 231 17.06 -15.81 11.10
C TRP A 231 15.89 -16.74 10.72
N ALA A 232 14.75 -16.16 10.34
CA ALA A 232 13.73 -16.86 9.55
C ALA A 232 13.25 -15.94 8.42
N ILE A 233 14.06 -15.82 7.36
CA ILE A 233 13.57 -15.36 6.05
C ILE A 233 12.91 -16.57 5.40
N SER A 234 11.59 -16.52 5.22
CA SER A 234 10.83 -17.59 4.59
C SER A 234 10.55 -17.21 3.14
N MET A 235 11.32 -17.77 2.21
CA MET A 235 10.99 -17.76 0.79
C MET A 235 10.26 -19.05 0.46
N ARG A 236 9.02 -18.96 -0.02
CA ARG A 236 8.21 -20.13 -0.39
C ARG A 236 7.73 -20.00 -1.83
N SER A 237 7.92 -21.08 -2.59
CA SER A 237 7.24 -21.30 -3.86
C SER A 237 5.95 -22.03 -3.57
N MET A 238 4.80 -21.46 -3.95
CA MET A 238 3.54 -22.19 -3.94
C MET A 238 3.39 -22.97 -5.23
N ALA A 239 3.28 -24.29 -5.12
CA ALA A 239 2.95 -25.13 -6.27
C ALA A 239 1.48 -24.90 -6.65
N ARG A 240 1.23 -24.53 -7.91
CA ARG A 240 -0.11 -24.58 -8.49
C ARG A 240 -0.52 -26.05 -8.57
N LEU A 241 -1.34 -26.51 -7.62
CA LEU A 241 -2.07 -27.78 -7.74
C LEU A 241 -3.11 -27.57 -8.84
N THR A 242 -2.82 -28.09 -10.02
CA THR A 242 -3.76 -28.20 -11.16
C THR A 242 -4.57 -29.46 -11.04
#